data_AF-A0A955IKQ2-F1
#
_entry.id   AF-A0A955IKQ2-F1
#
_cell.length_a   1.000
_cell.length_b   1.000
_cell.length_c   1.000
_cell.angle_alpha   90.00
_cell.angle_beta   90.00
_cell.angle_gamma   90.00
#
_symmetry.space_group_name_H-M   'P 1'
#
loop_
_entity.id
_entity.type
_entity.pdbx_description
1 polymer ?
#
loop_
_entity_poly.entity_id
_entity_poly.type
_entity_poly.pdbx_seq_one_letter_code
_entity_poly.pdbx_strand_id
1 'polypeptide(L)'
;RRNRAARVQKSRQDELGLGWANHDHHTYRSSRAGFRSLIEVLEKLGFVCRERFYAGAEAGWGAQVLEQPECRFVIFADVDLSEDEIIGDFAHTGLEPASSLGTVGLWIGLHGESMLQAGMHHLECQFDFEGLRDQLQSAGVNTMQPFTELPYLRQAFTEGERWAVAEPRLRRLLDAGLITSMQANQFRMQGALGSHLENLERHDGYKGFNQHGVSDIIDRTDPRKQVVEGELLGA
;
A
#
# COMPACT_ATOMS: atom_id res chain seq x y z
N ARG A 1 10.94 -14.05 0.55
CA ARG A 1 10.54 -13.19 1.70
C ARG A 1 10.43 -11.76 1.18
N ARG A 2 9.34 -11.03 1.47
CA ARG A 2 9.00 -9.71 0.90
C ARG A 2 9.25 -8.56 1.89
N ASN A 3 9.27 -7.32 1.42
CA ASN A 3 9.51 -6.07 2.18
C ASN A 3 10.89 -6.02 2.85
N ARG A 4 11.95 -5.70 2.09
CA ARG A 4 13.32 -5.64 2.63
C ARG A 4 13.45 -4.61 3.75
N ALA A 5 12.86 -3.43 3.58
CA ALA A 5 12.92 -2.34 4.55
C ALA A 5 12.38 -2.77 5.92
N ALA A 6 11.16 -3.32 5.95
CA ALA A 6 10.56 -3.81 7.19
C ALA A 6 11.38 -4.93 7.83
N ARG A 7 11.95 -5.87 7.04
CA ARG A 7 12.79 -6.93 7.60
C ARG A 7 14.08 -6.42 8.24
N VAL A 8 14.73 -5.43 7.62
CA VAL A 8 15.92 -4.78 8.19
C VAL A 8 15.54 -4.12 9.51
N GLN A 9 14.47 -3.33 9.52
CA GLN A 9 14.03 -2.66 10.74
C GLN A 9 13.63 -3.64 11.84
N LYS A 10 12.94 -4.73 11.48
CA LYS A 10 12.58 -5.79 12.40
C LYS A 10 13.80 -6.44 13.04
N SER A 11 14.79 -6.82 12.23
CA SER A 11 16.03 -7.42 12.75
C SER A 11 16.68 -6.55 13.81
N ARG A 12 16.71 -5.23 13.58
CA ARG A 12 17.28 -4.27 14.53
C ARG A 12 16.49 -4.20 15.84
N GLN A 13 15.16 -4.24 15.77
CA GLN A 13 14.33 -4.29 16.99
C GLN A 13 14.46 -5.64 17.71
N ASP A 14 14.60 -6.75 16.98
CA ASP A 14 14.80 -8.09 17.54
C ASP A 14 16.13 -8.25 18.25
N GLU A 15 17.21 -7.64 17.73
CA GLU A 15 18.53 -7.60 18.40
C GLU A 15 18.46 -6.91 19.78
N LEU A 16 17.51 -6.00 19.96
CA LEU A 16 17.25 -5.31 21.23
C LEU A 16 16.16 -6.00 22.08
N GLY A 17 15.58 -7.11 21.60
CA GLY A 17 14.50 -7.82 22.29
C GLY A 17 13.15 -7.08 22.32
N LEU A 18 12.97 -6.07 21.46
CA LEU A 18 11.77 -5.22 21.46
C LEU A 18 10.59 -5.84 20.71
N GLY A 19 10.85 -6.79 19.81
CA GLY A 19 9.81 -7.31 18.94
C GLY A 19 9.41 -6.30 17.85
N TRP A 20 8.19 -6.41 17.33
CA TRP A 20 7.62 -5.40 16.42
C TRP A 20 6.75 -4.51 17.31
N ALA A 21 7.20 -3.28 17.54
CA ALA A 21 6.53 -2.30 18.38
C ALA A 21 6.20 -1.05 17.55
N ASN A 22 5.40 -0.14 18.13
CA ASN A 22 5.13 1.20 17.58
C ASN A 22 4.47 1.20 16.18
N HIS A 23 3.61 0.22 15.90
CA HIS A 23 2.71 0.24 14.74
C HIS A 23 1.78 1.46 14.79
N ASP A 24 1.62 2.16 13.67
CA ASP A 24 0.55 3.13 13.49
C ASP A 24 -0.65 2.42 12.85
N HIS A 25 -0.45 1.87 11.65
CA HIS A 25 -1.43 1.05 10.95
C HIS A 25 -0.79 0.10 9.94
N HIS A 26 -1.58 -0.88 9.47
CA HIS A 26 -1.20 -1.73 8.33
C HIS A 26 -2.16 -1.49 7.18
N THR A 27 -1.63 -1.61 5.96
CA THR A 27 -2.43 -1.42 4.76
C THR A 27 -2.50 -2.72 3.95
N TYR A 28 -3.74 -3.16 3.74
CA TYR A 28 -4.10 -4.31 2.93
C TYR A 28 -4.84 -3.82 1.70
N ARG A 29 -4.27 -4.09 0.53
CA ARG A 29 -4.96 -3.91 -0.75
C ARG A 29 -5.82 -5.13 -1.07
N SER A 30 -6.99 -4.91 -1.66
CA SER A 30 -7.89 -5.97 -2.12
C SER A 30 -8.47 -5.68 -3.49
N SER A 31 -8.80 -6.74 -4.24
CA SER A 31 -9.69 -6.57 -5.40
C SER A 31 -11.10 -6.19 -4.95
N ARG A 32 -11.87 -5.59 -5.86
CA ARG A 32 -13.28 -5.27 -5.66
C ARG A 32 -14.11 -6.53 -5.36
N ALA A 33 -13.82 -7.63 -6.04
CA ALA A 33 -14.49 -8.92 -5.83
C ALA A 33 -14.16 -9.56 -4.47
N GLY A 34 -12.93 -9.39 -3.98
CA GLY A 34 -12.48 -9.93 -2.68
C GLY A 34 -12.80 -9.03 -1.49
N PHE A 35 -13.19 -7.77 -1.72
CA PHE A 35 -13.22 -6.75 -0.68
C PHE A 35 -14.11 -7.11 0.51
N ARG A 36 -15.35 -7.53 0.23
CA ARG A 36 -16.28 -7.95 1.29
C ARG A 36 -15.70 -9.08 2.14
N SER A 37 -15.06 -10.07 1.52
CA SER A 37 -14.45 -11.18 2.26
C SER A 37 -13.25 -10.74 3.10
N LEU A 38 -12.47 -9.76 2.64
CA LEU A 38 -11.41 -9.15 3.46
C LEU A 38 -12.01 -8.52 4.72
N ILE A 39 -13.08 -7.73 4.58
CA ILE A 39 -13.78 -7.10 5.71
C ILE A 39 -14.31 -8.17 6.67
N GLU A 40 -15.04 -9.17 6.18
CA GLU A 40 -15.58 -10.26 7.01
C GLU A 40 -14.48 -11.01 7.80
N VAL A 41 -13.30 -11.23 7.21
CA VAL A 41 -12.17 -11.84 7.91
C VAL A 41 -11.65 -10.93 9.02
N LEU A 42 -11.48 -9.64 8.74
CA LEU A 42 -10.99 -8.68 9.73
C LEU A 42 -11.96 -8.53 10.90
N GLU A 43 -13.27 -8.44 10.64
CA GLU A 43 -14.27 -8.39 11.70
C GLU A 43 -14.29 -9.66 12.56
N LYS A 44 -14.08 -10.84 11.94
CA LYS A 44 -13.90 -12.10 12.70
C LYS A 44 -12.65 -12.12 13.57
N LEU A 45 -11.64 -11.32 13.25
CA LEU A 45 -10.45 -11.11 14.07
C LEU A 45 -10.64 -10.02 15.15
N GLY A 46 -11.87 -9.50 15.30
CA GLY A 46 -12.22 -8.51 16.32
C GLY A 46 -11.97 -7.06 15.90
N PHE A 47 -11.77 -6.78 14.62
CA PHE A 47 -11.76 -5.41 14.11
C PHE A 47 -13.19 -4.89 13.96
N VAL A 48 -13.36 -3.58 14.06
CA VAL A 48 -14.63 -2.89 13.78
C VAL A 48 -14.42 -1.81 12.72
N CYS A 49 -15.36 -1.69 11.78
CA CYS A 49 -15.35 -0.61 10.79
C CYS A 49 -15.51 0.75 11.49
N ARG A 50 -14.56 1.67 11.27
CA ARG A 50 -14.52 2.99 11.91
C ARG A 50 -14.97 4.11 10.98
N GLU A 51 -14.26 4.28 9.87
CA GLU A 51 -14.51 5.36 8.91
C GLU A 51 -14.25 4.88 7.47
N ARG A 52 -14.88 5.55 6.52
CA ARG A 52 -14.65 5.35 5.09
C ARG A 52 -13.74 6.48 4.63
N PHE A 53 -12.59 6.11 4.08
CA PHE A 53 -11.60 7.06 3.59
C PHE A 53 -11.73 7.21 2.07
N TYR A 54 -11.83 8.44 1.60
CA TYR A 54 -11.80 8.78 0.19
C TYR A 54 -11.08 10.11 0.00
N ALA A 55 -10.09 10.12 -0.88
CA ALA A 55 -9.23 11.27 -1.09
C ALA A 55 -9.70 12.22 -2.22
N GLY A 56 -10.95 12.05 -2.67
CA GLY A 56 -11.62 12.90 -3.66
C GLY A 56 -11.84 12.21 -5.01
N ALA A 57 -12.70 12.82 -5.85
CA ALA A 57 -13.19 12.27 -7.12
C ALA A 57 -12.08 11.75 -8.06
N GLU A 58 -10.93 12.44 -8.07
CA GLU A 58 -9.82 12.13 -8.97
C GLU A 58 -8.93 10.98 -8.48
N ALA A 59 -9.12 10.51 -7.24
CA ALA A 59 -8.26 9.49 -6.65
C ALA A 59 -8.49 8.10 -7.28
N GLY A 60 -9.75 7.74 -7.58
CA GLY A 60 -10.10 6.42 -8.14
C GLY A 60 -9.87 5.24 -7.18
N TRP A 61 -9.66 5.50 -5.90
CA TRP A 61 -9.49 4.51 -4.83
C TRP A 61 -10.05 5.05 -3.51
N GLY A 62 -10.32 4.15 -2.58
CA GLY A 62 -10.68 4.48 -1.20
C GLY A 62 -10.31 3.35 -0.25
N ALA A 63 -10.63 3.52 1.03
CA ALA A 63 -10.39 2.50 2.02
C ALA A 63 -11.54 2.39 3.03
N GLN A 64 -11.81 1.17 3.48
CA GLN A 64 -12.49 0.99 4.76
C GLN A 64 -11.41 0.98 5.84
N VAL A 65 -11.49 1.93 6.77
CA VAL A 65 -10.61 1.95 7.95
C VAL A 65 -11.26 1.12 9.03
N LEU A 66 -10.51 0.18 9.59
CA LEU A 66 -10.94 -0.68 10.69
C LEU A 66 -10.02 -0.50 11.90
N GLU A 67 -10.56 -0.65 13.10
CA GLU A 67 -9.78 -0.60 14.33
C GLU A 67 -10.00 -1.85 15.18
N GLN A 68 -8.94 -2.32 15.84
CA GLN A 68 -9.01 -3.36 16.86
C GLN A 68 -8.99 -2.65 18.23
N PRO A 69 -10.08 -2.68 19.02
CA PRO A 69 -10.22 -1.85 20.22
C PRO A 69 -9.32 -2.28 21.39
N GLU A 70 -9.02 -3.57 21.55
CA GLU A 70 -8.17 -4.09 22.63
C GLU A 70 -6.68 -3.87 22.36
N CYS A 71 -6.22 -4.18 21.16
CA CYS A 71 -4.85 -4.02 20.66
C CYS A 71 -4.53 -2.60 20.22
N ARG A 72 -5.56 -1.75 20.06
CA ARG A 72 -5.46 -0.34 19.63
C ARG A 72 -4.68 -0.18 18.33
N PHE A 73 -5.08 -0.96 17.34
CA PHE A 73 -4.37 -1.08 16.09
C PHE A 73 -5.31 -0.85 14.90
N VAL A 74 -4.85 -0.15 13.86
CA VAL A 74 -5.67 0.30 12.73
C VAL A 74 -5.29 -0.44 11.45
N ILE A 75 -6.28 -0.77 10.62
CA ILE A 75 -6.10 -1.28 9.27
C ILE A 75 -6.73 -0.34 8.26
N PHE A 76 -5.98 -0.07 7.21
CA PHE A 76 -6.50 0.47 5.96
C PHE A 76 -6.74 -0.69 4.99
N ALA A 77 -8.00 -0.94 4.67
CA ALA A 77 -8.39 -1.88 3.62
C ALA A 77 -8.65 -1.10 2.33
N ASP A 78 -7.62 -0.99 1.49
CA ASP A 78 -7.62 -0.24 0.24
C ASP A 78 -8.32 -1.02 -0.88
N VAL A 79 -9.10 -0.30 -1.70
CA VAL A 79 -9.76 -0.82 -2.90
C VAL A 79 -9.94 0.26 -3.96
N ASP A 80 -9.95 -0.12 -5.24
CA ASP A 80 -10.38 0.79 -6.31
C ASP A 80 -11.87 1.15 -6.09
N LEU A 81 -12.16 2.44 -5.98
CA LEU A 81 -13.46 2.95 -5.54
C LEU A 81 -13.78 4.27 -6.24
N SER A 82 -15.00 4.41 -6.73
CA SER A 82 -15.51 5.67 -7.28
C SER A 82 -16.19 6.53 -6.22
N GLU A 83 -16.41 7.81 -6.53
CA GLU A 83 -17.05 8.77 -5.63
C GLU A 83 -18.48 8.35 -5.25
N ASP A 84 -19.25 7.78 -6.17
CA ASP A 84 -20.63 7.36 -5.87
C ASP A 84 -20.68 6.16 -4.91
N GLU A 85 -19.65 5.32 -4.93
CA GLU A 85 -19.59 4.08 -4.14
C GLU A 85 -19.22 4.31 -2.68
N ILE A 86 -18.55 5.42 -2.35
CA ILE A 86 -18.15 5.74 -0.96
C ILE A 86 -19.35 6.00 -0.05
N ILE A 87 -20.46 6.50 -0.61
CA ILE A 87 -21.68 6.84 0.14
C ILE A 87 -22.34 5.56 0.66
N GLY A 88 -22.22 4.47 -0.10
CA GLY A 88 -22.75 3.16 0.24
C GLY A 88 -21.94 2.40 1.29
N ASP A 89 -22.49 1.28 1.74
CA ASP A 89 -21.80 0.36 2.65
C ASP A 89 -20.96 -0.68 1.88
N PHE A 90 -20.04 -0.19 1.04
CA PHE A 90 -19.24 -1.01 0.13
C PHE A 90 -18.42 -2.11 0.85
N ALA A 91 -18.10 -1.90 2.13
CA ALA A 91 -17.43 -2.87 2.98
C ALA A 91 -18.22 -4.17 3.15
N HIS A 92 -19.54 -4.06 3.36
CA HIS A 92 -20.39 -5.23 3.62
C HIS A 92 -21.25 -5.63 2.41
N THR A 93 -21.60 -4.68 1.52
CA THR A 93 -22.33 -4.99 0.29
C THR A 93 -21.43 -5.56 -0.80
N GLY A 94 -20.13 -5.23 -0.75
CA GLY A 94 -19.19 -5.52 -1.82
C GLY A 94 -19.28 -4.51 -2.96
N LEU A 95 -18.48 -4.75 -3.99
CA LEU A 95 -18.30 -3.87 -5.14
C LEU A 95 -18.39 -4.68 -6.44
N GLU A 96 -19.11 -4.12 -7.41
CA GLU A 96 -19.20 -4.72 -8.75
C GLU A 96 -17.85 -4.67 -9.47
N PRO A 97 -17.55 -5.60 -10.38
CA PRO A 97 -16.34 -5.53 -11.19
C PRO A 97 -16.24 -4.22 -11.98
N ALA A 98 -15.06 -3.60 -12.00
CA ALA A 98 -14.78 -2.42 -12.81
C ALA A 98 -14.26 -2.81 -14.21
N SER A 99 -14.55 -2.00 -15.21
CA SER A 99 -14.06 -2.17 -16.59
C SER A 99 -12.58 -1.79 -16.77
N SER A 100 -12.00 -1.12 -15.77
CA SER A 100 -10.59 -0.72 -15.73
C SER A 100 -10.05 -0.84 -14.30
N LEU A 101 -8.72 -0.85 -14.16
CA LEU A 101 -8.05 -0.93 -12.87
C LEU A 101 -7.43 0.42 -12.50
N GLY A 102 -7.69 0.84 -11.26
CA GLY A 102 -6.93 1.86 -10.56
C GLY A 102 -5.61 1.30 -10.05
N THR A 103 -4.90 2.10 -9.25
CA THR A 103 -3.60 1.71 -8.68
C THR A 103 -3.72 0.48 -7.79
N VAL A 104 -4.78 0.39 -6.97
CA VAL A 104 -4.97 -0.70 -6.02
C VAL A 104 -5.30 -1.99 -6.76
N GLY A 105 -6.27 -1.95 -7.67
CA GLY A 105 -6.67 -3.12 -8.45
C GLY A 105 -5.57 -3.64 -9.36
N LEU A 106 -4.76 -2.76 -9.96
CA LEU A 106 -3.62 -3.20 -10.76
C LEU A 106 -2.57 -3.92 -9.90
N TRP A 107 -2.27 -3.39 -8.71
CA TRP A 107 -1.37 -4.04 -7.76
C TRP A 107 -1.86 -5.46 -7.41
N ILE A 108 -3.16 -5.63 -7.18
CA ILE A 108 -3.78 -6.94 -6.91
C ILE A 108 -3.73 -7.85 -8.12
N GLY A 109 -3.96 -7.32 -9.33
CA GLY A 109 -3.79 -8.06 -10.57
C GLY A 109 -2.40 -8.67 -10.69
N LEU A 110 -1.37 -7.85 -10.45
CA LEU A 110 0.04 -8.23 -10.58
C LEU A 110 0.52 -9.16 -9.46
N HIS A 111 0.09 -8.96 -8.21
CA HIS A 111 0.68 -9.64 -7.05
C HIS A 111 -0.26 -10.60 -6.33
N GLY A 112 -1.57 -10.36 -6.39
CA GLY A 112 -2.58 -11.10 -5.66
C GLY A 112 -3.13 -10.34 -4.46
N GLU A 113 -4.19 -10.90 -3.86
CA GLU A 113 -4.81 -10.35 -2.66
C GLU A 113 -3.78 -10.19 -1.53
N SER A 114 -3.87 -9.09 -0.76
CA SER A 114 -2.93 -8.90 0.35
C SER A 114 -3.03 -10.04 1.36
N MET A 115 -4.24 -10.47 1.69
CA MET A 115 -4.45 -11.66 2.51
C MET A 115 -4.27 -12.94 1.70
N LEU A 116 -3.55 -13.91 2.27
CA LEU A 116 -3.32 -15.27 1.74
C LEU A 116 -2.51 -15.35 0.43
N GLN A 117 -2.16 -14.23 -0.23
CA GLN A 117 -1.28 -14.24 -1.40
C GLN A 117 -0.10 -13.28 -1.22
N ALA A 118 -0.31 -11.99 -1.42
CA ALA A 118 0.78 -11.04 -1.60
C ALA A 118 1.41 -10.55 -0.28
N GLY A 119 0.66 -10.58 0.81
CA GLY A 119 1.01 -9.91 2.07
C GLY A 119 0.62 -8.43 2.07
N MET A 120 0.89 -7.76 3.18
CA MET A 120 0.60 -6.33 3.36
C MET A 120 1.30 -5.46 2.31
N HIS A 121 0.59 -4.42 1.84
CA HIS A 121 1.15 -3.44 0.91
C HIS A 121 2.15 -2.53 1.62
N HIS A 122 1.85 -2.07 2.83
CA HIS A 122 2.86 -1.48 3.69
C HIS A 122 2.55 -1.72 5.17
N LEU A 123 3.62 -1.70 5.94
CA LEU A 123 3.62 -1.59 7.39
C LEU A 123 4.01 -0.14 7.69
N GLU A 124 3.20 0.54 8.49
CA GLU A 124 3.53 1.86 9.01
C GLU A 124 3.81 1.79 10.51
N CYS A 125 4.89 2.47 10.91
CA CYS A 125 5.28 2.58 12.29
C CYS A 125 5.74 4.00 12.61
N GLN A 126 5.62 4.36 13.89
CA GLN A 126 6.13 5.61 14.43
C GLN A 126 7.62 5.49 14.72
N PHE A 127 8.40 6.42 14.17
CA PHE A 127 9.84 6.51 14.35
C PHE A 127 10.31 7.96 14.54
N ASP A 128 11.56 8.12 14.97
CA ASP A 128 12.32 9.34 14.70
C ASP A 128 12.57 9.39 13.19
N PHE A 129 12.00 10.39 12.51
CA PHE A 129 11.88 10.37 11.05
C PHE A 129 13.25 10.35 10.37
N GLU A 130 14.16 11.20 10.82
CA GLU A 130 15.52 11.32 10.27
C GLU A 130 16.39 10.14 10.66
N GLY A 131 16.30 9.72 11.93
CA GLY A 131 17.03 8.59 12.46
C GLY A 131 16.72 7.29 11.73
N LEU A 132 15.44 7.00 11.45
CA LEU A 132 15.10 5.82 10.65
C LEU A 132 15.68 5.92 9.24
N ARG A 133 15.58 7.09 8.59
CA ARG A 133 16.09 7.30 7.24
C ARG A 133 17.59 7.02 7.16
N ASP A 134 18.38 7.60 8.05
CA ASP A 134 19.84 7.41 8.09
C ASP A 134 20.23 5.95 8.35
N GLN A 135 19.50 5.29 9.26
CA GLN A 135 19.75 3.89 9.63
C GLN A 135 19.40 2.92 8.50
N LEU A 136 18.29 3.14 7.81
CA LEU A 136 17.88 2.34 6.65
C LEU A 136 18.80 2.59 5.45
N GLN A 137 19.21 3.85 5.22
CA GLN A 137 20.15 4.19 4.17
C GLN A 137 21.51 3.50 4.39
N SER A 138 21.98 3.44 5.64
CA SER A 138 23.20 2.71 6.02
C SER A 138 23.10 1.20 5.72
N ALA A 139 21.89 0.65 5.64
CA ALA A 139 21.60 -0.71 5.22
C ALA A 139 21.23 -0.82 3.71
N GLY A 140 21.41 0.24 2.93
CA GLY A 140 21.09 0.29 1.50
C GLY A 140 19.59 0.24 1.20
N VAL A 141 18.76 0.78 2.10
CA VAL A 141 17.32 1.02 1.86
C VAL A 141 17.11 2.52 1.80
N ASN A 142 16.75 3.04 0.63
CA ASN A 142 16.46 4.47 0.49
C ASN A 142 15.01 4.79 0.88
N THR A 143 14.79 6.05 1.22
CA THR A 143 13.47 6.63 1.50
C THR A 143 13.06 7.52 0.32
N MET A 144 11.82 7.38 -0.16
CA MET A 144 11.24 8.25 -1.18
C MET A 144 11.08 9.67 -0.62
N GLN A 145 10.91 10.66 -1.51
CA GLN A 145 10.56 12.01 -1.07
C GLN A 145 9.29 11.99 -0.21
N PRO A 146 9.27 12.66 0.96
CA PRO A 146 8.11 12.71 1.83
C PRO A 146 6.86 13.20 1.09
N PHE A 147 5.72 12.59 1.38
CA PHE A 147 4.42 13.03 0.84
C PHE A 147 3.63 13.86 1.87
N THR A 148 4.07 13.86 3.12
CA THR A 148 3.68 14.86 4.13
C THR A 148 4.92 15.35 4.86
N GLU A 149 5.09 16.66 4.93
CA GLU A 149 6.17 17.31 5.68
C GLU A 149 5.64 18.53 6.45
N LEU A 150 4.82 18.25 7.47
CA LEU A 150 4.25 19.24 8.38
C LEU A 150 4.96 19.15 9.74
N PRO A 151 5.02 20.24 10.53
CA PRO A 151 5.67 20.22 11.84
C PRO A 151 5.16 19.14 12.81
N TYR A 152 3.90 18.71 12.63
CA TYR A 152 3.22 17.73 13.49
C TYR A 152 2.95 16.38 12.83
N LEU A 153 3.27 16.24 11.53
CA LEU A 153 3.09 15.00 10.78
C LEU A 153 4.12 14.95 9.65
N ARG A 154 5.01 13.95 9.69
CA ARG A 154 5.93 13.64 8.59
C ARG A 154 5.70 12.21 8.15
N GLN A 155 5.64 12.00 6.84
CA GLN A 155 5.37 10.69 6.25
C GLN A 155 6.18 10.48 4.98
N ALA A 156 6.81 9.31 4.88
CA ALA A 156 7.48 8.87 3.67
C ALA A 156 7.48 7.35 3.56
N PHE A 157 7.33 6.85 2.33
CA PHE A 157 7.62 5.44 2.06
C PHE A 157 9.11 5.23 1.85
N THR A 158 9.60 4.06 2.23
CA THR A 158 10.83 3.51 1.64
C THR A 158 10.64 3.22 0.16
N GLU A 159 11.72 3.20 -0.61
CA GLU A 159 11.67 2.68 -1.98
C GLU A 159 11.12 1.25 -1.96
N GLY A 160 10.06 1.01 -2.74
CA GLY A 160 9.39 -0.29 -2.73
C GLY A 160 10.21 -1.37 -3.38
N GLU A 161 10.13 -2.58 -2.84
CA GLU A 161 10.76 -3.75 -3.44
C GLU A 161 10.04 -4.09 -4.76
N ARG A 162 10.79 -4.29 -5.85
CA ARG A 162 10.23 -4.82 -7.09
C ARG A 162 10.14 -6.35 -7.02
N TRP A 163 8.97 -6.89 -7.33
CA TRP A 163 8.74 -8.33 -7.38
C TRP A 163 8.54 -8.81 -8.82
N ALA A 164 9.10 -9.97 -9.12
CA ALA A 164 8.80 -10.67 -10.36
C ALA A 164 7.29 -10.96 -10.44
N VAL A 165 6.68 -10.62 -11.56
CA VAL A 165 5.26 -10.87 -11.80
C VAL A 165 5.07 -12.22 -12.47
N ALA A 166 4.17 -13.04 -11.94
CA ALA A 166 3.91 -14.36 -12.49
C ALA A 166 3.28 -14.27 -13.89
N GLU A 167 3.83 -14.99 -14.87
CA GLU A 167 3.34 -14.99 -16.25
C GLU A 167 1.84 -15.29 -16.41
N PRO A 168 1.22 -16.21 -15.63
CA PRO A 168 -0.24 -16.39 -15.69
C PRO A 168 -1.05 -15.14 -15.30
N ARG A 169 -0.52 -14.28 -14.43
CA ARG A 169 -1.17 -13.01 -14.04
C ARG A 169 -1.06 -11.97 -15.15
N LEU A 170 0.13 -11.83 -15.74
CA LEU A 170 0.33 -10.94 -16.89
C LEU A 170 -0.57 -11.31 -18.06
N ARG A 171 -0.64 -12.60 -18.42
CA ARG A 171 -1.55 -13.09 -19.47
C ARG A 171 -3.01 -12.75 -19.16
N ARG A 172 -3.49 -13.03 -17.95
CA ARG A 172 -4.86 -12.69 -17.56
C ARG A 172 -5.16 -11.19 -17.71
N LEU A 173 -4.25 -10.33 -17.27
CA LEU A 173 -4.44 -8.87 -17.37
C LEU A 173 -4.41 -8.40 -18.83
N LEU A 174 -3.53 -8.97 -19.65
CA LEU A 174 -3.41 -8.64 -21.07
C LEU A 174 -4.62 -9.13 -21.87
N ASP A 175 -5.04 -10.38 -21.67
CA ASP A 175 -6.20 -10.99 -22.35
C ASP A 175 -7.50 -10.26 -22.01
N ALA A 176 -7.59 -9.73 -20.78
CA ALA A 176 -8.72 -8.90 -20.33
C ALA A 176 -8.61 -7.43 -20.77
N GLY A 177 -7.54 -7.02 -21.47
CA GLY A 177 -7.32 -5.64 -21.89
C GLY A 177 -7.06 -4.65 -20.76
N LEU A 178 -6.73 -5.13 -19.55
CA LEU A 178 -6.50 -4.31 -18.35
C LEU A 178 -5.09 -3.72 -18.29
N ILE A 179 -4.17 -4.27 -19.09
CA ILE A 179 -2.84 -3.71 -19.35
C ILE A 179 -2.52 -3.81 -20.85
N THR A 180 -1.65 -2.93 -21.33
CA THR A 180 -1.15 -2.98 -22.71
C THR A 180 -0.04 -4.02 -22.87
N SER A 181 0.25 -4.43 -24.11
CA SER A 181 1.41 -5.30 -24.41
C SER A 181 2.73 -4.69 -23.93
N MET A 182 2.87 -3.36 -24.02
CA MET A 182 4.05 -2.63 -23.55
C MET A 182 4.19 -2.72 -22.03
N GLN A 183 3.12 -2.48 -21.27
CA GLN A 183 3.10 -2.63 -19.81
C GLN A 183 3.38 -4.08 -19.39
N ALA A 184 2.78 -5.06 -20.07
CA ALA A 184 3.04 -6.47 -19.81
C ALA A 184 4.52 -6.83 -20.00
N ASN A 185 5.15 -6.33 -21.07
CA ASN A 185 6.58 -6.53 -21.31
C ASN A 185 7.45 -5.86 -20.23
N GLN A 186 7.12 -4.62 -19.85
CA GLN A 186 7.81 -3.93 -18.77
C GLN A 186 7.75 -4.72 -17.46
N PHE A 187 6.56 -5.15 -17.04
CA PHE A 187 6.39 -5.94 -15.81
C PHE A 187 7.06 -7.31 -15.87
N ARG A 188 7.15 -7.91 -17.06
CA ARG A 188 7.88 -9.17 -17.27
C ARG A 188 9.37 -9.01 -17.08
N MET A 189 9.95 -7.93 -17.61
CA MET A 189 11.39 -7.69 -17.57
C MET A 189 11.86 -7.11 -16.24
N GLN A 190 11.11 -6.17 -15.68
CA GLN A 190 11.54 -5.34 -14.54
C GLN A 190 10.80 -5.70 -13.23
N GLY A 191 9.81 -6.58 -13.29
CA GLY A 191 8.88 -6.79 -12.19
C GLY A 191 7.97 -5.57 -11.96
N ALA A 192 7.22 -5.60 -10.87
CA ALA A 192 6.36 -4.50 -10.44
C ALA A 192 6.58 -4.18 -8.96
N LEU A 193 6.31 -2.92 -8.59
CA LEU A 193 6.42 -2.45 -7.21
C LEU A 193 5.54 -3.26 -6.28
N GLY A 194 6.12 -3.74 -5.18
CA GLY A 194 5.52 -4.67 -4.24
C GLY A 194 5.06 -3.97 -2.97
N SER A 195 5.88 -4.02 -1.92
CA SER A 195 5.54 -3.40 -0.63
C SER A 195 6.62 -2.49 -0.10
N HIS A 196 6.21 -1.65 0.84
CA HIS A 196 6.99 -0.58 1.44
C HIS A 196 6.97 -0.70 2.97
N LEU A 197 7.98 -0.16 3.63
CA LEU A 197 7.86 0.32 5.00
C LEU A 197 7.54 1.81 4.93
N GLU A 198 6.53 2.26 5.68
CA GLU A 198 6.25 3.67 5.86
C GLU A 198 6.90 4.18 7.15
N ASN A 199 7.62 5.30 7.00
CA ASN A 199 8.22 6.08 8.08
C ASN A 199 7.27 7.21 8.44
N LEU A 200 6.61 7.10 9.58
CA LEU A 200 5.75 8.15 10.10
C LEU A 200 6.34 8.73 11.40
N GLU A 201 6.23 10.04 11.53
CA GLU A 201 6.45 10.78 12.77
C GLU A 201 5.24 11.67 13.04
N ARG A 202 4.64 11.53 14.23
CA ARG A 202 3.51 12.33 14.72
C ARG A 202 3.94 13.09 15.96
N HIS A 203 3.59 14.37 16.02
CA HIS A 203 3.73 15.20 17.22
C HIS A 203 2.36 15.70 17.68
N ASP A 204 2.31 16.23 18.90
CA ASP A 204 1.14 16.95 19.46
C ASP A 204 -0.19 16.17 19.47
N GLY A 205 -0.12 14.83 19.44
CA GLY A 205 -1.31 13.98 19.46
C GLY A 205 -2.14 14.00 18.18
N TYR A 206 -1.58 14.43 17.06
CA TYR A 206 -2.27 14.46 15.76
C TYR A 206 -2.62 13.04 15.26
N LYS A 207 -3.91 12.77 15.03
CA LYS A 207 -4.44 11.45 14.61
C LYS A 207 -5.00 11.41 13.19
N GLY A 208 -4.91 12.52 12.45
CA GLY A 208 -5.46 12.62 11.10
C GLY A 208 -4.54 12.05 10.02
N PHE A 209 -5.02 12.14 8.78
CA PHE A 209 -4.28 11.81 7.57
C PHE A 209 -4.33 13.01 6.61
N ASN A 210 -3.20 13.30 5.96
CA ASN A 210 -3.14 14.32 4.92
C ASN A 210 -3.68 13.74 3.60
N GLN A 211 -4.97 13.94 3.32
CA GLN A 211 -5.63 13.35 2.14
C GLN A 211 -4.89 13.62 0.83
N HIS A 212 -4.37 14.84 0.64
CA HIS A 212 -3.62 15.19 -0.57
C HIS A 212 -2.29 14.42 -0.66
N GLY A 213 -1.54 14.34 0.44
CA GLY A 213 -0.30 13.57 0.50
C GLY A 213 -0.53 12.07 0.27
N VAL A 214 -1.62 11.51 0.80
CA VAL A 214 -1.97 10.09 0.60
C VAL A 214 -2.33 9.82 -0.87
N SER A 215 -3.07 10.72 -1.52
CA SER A 215 -3.31 10.62 -2.98
C SER A 215 -2.02 10.68 -3.79
N ASP A 216 -1.12 11.62 -3.48
CA ASP A 216 0.18 11.76 -4.15
C ASP A 216 0.99 10.46 -4.06
N ILE A 217 1.13 9.88 -2.87
CA ILE A 217 1.96 8.69 -2.71
C ILE A 217 1.35 7.45 -3.38
N ILE A 218 0.01 7.32 -3.43
CA ILE A 218 -0.62 6.23 -4.17
C ILE A 218 -0.40 6.38 -5.67
N ASP A 219 -0.48 7.60 -6.20
CA ASP A 219 -0.16 7.87 -7.60
C ASP A 219 1.31 7.55 -7.92
N ARG A 220 2.23 8.03 -7.07
CA ARG A 220 3.67 7.78 -7.18
C ARG A 220 4.06 6.32 -6.96
N THR A 221 3.17 5.48 -6.44
CA THR A 221 3.37 4.03 -6.28
C THR A 221 2.55 3.21 -7.28
N ASP A 222 1.89 3.86 -8.24
CA ASP A 222 1.24 3.17 -9.35
C ASP A 222 2.28 2.38 -10.17
N PRO A 223 2.12 1.04 -10.30
CA PRO A 223 3.04 0.21 -11.08
C PRO A 223 3.29 0.72 -12.51
N ARG A 224 2.30 1.38 -13.14
CA ARG A 224 2.41 1.93 -14.51
C ARG A 224 3.38 3.09 -14.61
N LYS A 225 3.57 3.84 -13.52
CA LYS A 225 4.43 5.04 -13.46
C LYS A 225 5.87 4.72 -13.07
N GLN A 226 6.13 3.48 -12.63
CA GLN A 226 7.45 3.04 -12.21
C GLN A 226 8.31 2.58 -13.40
N VAL A 227 8.69 3.50 -14.28
CA VAL A 227 9.67 3.23 -15.34
C VAL A 227 11.07 3.30 -14.74
N VAL A 228 11.90 2.27 -14.96
CA VAL A 228 13.33 2.36 -14.64
C VAL A 228 13.97 3.23 -15.72
N GLU A 229 14.49 4.41 -15.35
CA GLU A 229 15.37 5.21 -16.21
C GLU A 229 16.67 4.43 -16.47
N GLY A 230 16.62 3.53 -17.44
CA GLY A 230 17.76 2.69 -17.84
C GLY A 230 17.75 2.29 -19.32
N GLU A 231 16.66 2.54 -20.05
CA GLU A 231 16.52 2.14 -21.47
C GLU A 231 16.11 3.30 -22.40
N LEU A 232 16.28 4.56 -21.97
CA LEU A 232 16.15 5.74 -22.85
C LEU A 232 17.49 6.26 -23.41
N LEU A 233 18.60 5.55 -23.16
CA LEU A 233 19.93 5.86 -23.73
C LEU A 233 20.33 4.93 -24.89
N GLY A 234 19.34 4.37 -25.60
CA GLY A 234 19.55 3.47 -26.73
C GLY A 234 18.61 3.76 -27.89
N ALA A 235 18.59 5.01 -28.36
CA ALA A 235 18.04 5.40 -29.66
C ALA A 235 19.01 6.36 -30.35
#